data_AF-A0A412ILY4-F1
#
_entry.id   AF-A0A412ILY4-F1
#
_cell.length_a   1.000
_cell.length_b   1.000
_cell.length_c   1.000
_cell.angle_alpha   90.00
_cell.angle_beta   90.00
_cell.angle_gamma   90.00
#
_symmetry.space_group_name_H-M   'P 1'
#
loop_
_entity.id
_entity.type
_entity.pdbx_description
1 polymer ?
#
loop_
_entity_poly.entity_id
_entity_poly.type
_entity_poly.pdbx_seq_one_letter_code
_entity_poly.pdbx_strand_id
1 'polypeptide(L)'
;MGTLEVDKSLKAAFKETLEPHGFKKVKGRYPHFVRMATPEIVQVINYRLEQALSPQLEEKRFEVYCAVGSIYRPEINLNRSVYASMDWINTTQLDMYFTAKRNGIPVYENEQPGVDYIIKKGDEASLREQIAFAMTGIEHYVIPAFDKVVDLKTCVDYLELYGFDELEVRLETECNVDAFILPAKYPDVESYSAKVQNDFQEANRRVMQLVSEKKMTEKEGKERLLRCEGRYNDDIKQYEKFFSDEITKNEIARLKAERAEKNLNAIRTMGIEV
;
A
#
# COMPACT_ATOMS: atom_id res chain seq x y z
N MET A 1 -10.90 7.16 30.02
CA MET A 1 -11.65 6.65 28.85
C MET A 1 -11.32 5.18 28.59
N GLY A 2 -12.35 4.32 28.55
CA GLY A 2 -12.22 2.89 28.28
C GLY A 2 -11.80 2.60 26.82
N THR A 3 -11.35 1.38 26.51
CA THR A 3 -10.93 1.00 25.13
C THR A 3 -12.09 1.11 24.14
N LEU A 4 -13.28 0.75 24.59
CA LEU A 4 -14.51 0.84 23.81
C LEU A 4 -14.89 2.28 23.43
N GLU A 5 -14.69 3.23 24.34
CA GLU A 5 -15.01 4.65 24.12
C GLU A 5 -14.05 5.28 23.10
N VAL A 6 -12.76 4.98 23.22
CA VAL A 6 -11.74 5.42 22.25
C VAL A 6 -12.04 4.85 20.85
N ASP A 7 -12.35 3.56 20.74
CA ASP A 7 -12.69 2.95 19.45
C ASP A 7 -13.97 3.56 18.84
N LYS A 8 -14.98 3.89 19.65
CA LYS A 8 -16.18 4.60 19.20
C LYS A 8 -15.84 5.97 18.62
N SER A 9 -15.01 6.75 19.30
CA SER A 9 -14.58 8.08 18.84
C SER A 9 -13.78 8.01 17.54
N LEU A 10 -12.84 7.07 17.44
CA LEU A 10 -12.08 6.83 16.20
C LEU A 10 -13.00 6.42 15.07
N LYS A 11 -13.87 5.44 15.29
CA LYS A 11 -14.84 4.98 14.29
C LYS A 11 -15.74 6.10 13.79
N ALA A 12 -16.16 7.01 14.66
CA ALA A 12 -16.99 8.15 14.29
C ALA A 12 -16.19 9.15 13.43
N ALA A 13 -15.00 9.54 13.86
CA ALA A 13 -14.16 10.49 13.12
C ALA A 13 -13.76 9.96 11.74
N PHE A 14 -13.28 8.71 11.64
CA PHE A 14 -12.96 8.11 10.34
C PHE A 14 -14.19 8.04 9.43
N LYS A 15 -15.36 7.75 9.98
CA LYS A 15 -16.60 7.72 9.19
C LYS A 15 -16.93 9.12 8.66
N GLU A 16 -16.91 10.13 9.52
CA GLU A 16 -17.20 11.53 9.16
C GLU A 16 -16.24 12.05 8.10
N THR A 17 -14.94 11.78 8.24
CA THR A 17 -13.92 12.21 7.28
C THR A 17 -14.02 11.44 5.96
N LEU A 18 -14.26 10.13 5.97
CA LEU A 18 -14.12 9.30 4.77
C LEU A 18 -15.39 9.14 3.93
N GLU A 19 -16.59 9.24 4.54
CA GLU A 19 -17.86 9.13 3.81
C GLU A 19 -18.02 10.16 2.68
N PRO A 20 -17.67 11.45 2.86
CA PRO A 20 -17.70 12.44 1.77
C PRO A 20 -16.83 12.07 0.56
N HIS A 21 -15.79 11.26 0.78
CA HIS A 21 -14.89 10.76 -0.27
C HIS A 21 -15.31 9.41 -0.84
N GLY A 22 -16.53 8.95 -0.54
CA GLY A 22 -17.11 7.72 -1.09
C GLY A 22 -16.69 6.42 -0.40
N PHE A 23 -15.93 6.49 0.69
CA PHE A 23 -15.61 5.31 1.47
C PHE A 23 -16.81 4.86 2.29
N LYS A 24 -17.02 3.55 2.31
CA LYS A 24 -18.02 2.88 3.14
C LYS A 24 -17.30 2.00 4.16
N LYS A 25 -17.78 2.04 5.40
CA LYS A 25 -17.29 1.13 6.43
C LYS A 25 -17.73 -0.31 6.10
N VAL A 26 -16.78 -1.23 6.04
CA VAL A 26 -17.05 -2.66 5.84
C VAL A 26 -17.76 -3.24 7.05
N LYS A 27 -18.75 -4.10 6.80
CA LYS A 27 -19.38 -4.92 7.85
C LYS A 27 -18.36 -5.97 8.32
N GLY A 28 -17.83 -5.80 9.53
CA GLY A 28 -16.86 -6.73 10.09
C GLY A 28 -16.32 -6.32 11.45
N ARG A 29 -15.42 -7.15 11.98
CA ARG A 29 -14.74 -6.91 13.27
C ARG A 29 -13.74 -5.76 13.19
N TYR A 30 -13.10 -5.58 12.03
CA TYR A 30 -12.01 -4.63 11.84
C TYR A 30 -12.53 -3.33 11.20
N PRO A 31 -11.95 -2.16 11.54
CA PRO A 31 -12.44 -0.87 11.08
C PRO A 31 -11.93 -0.52 9.68
N HIS A 32 -12.19 -1.39 8.70
CA HIS A 32 -11.89 -1.12 7.30
C HIS A 32 -12.92 -0.17 6.68
N PHE A 33 -12.42 0.85 6.00
CA PHE A 33 -13.19 1.77 5.16
C PHE A 33 -12.73 1.58 3.72
N VAL A 34 -13.68 1.36 2.81
CA VAL A 34 -13.40 0.91 1.45
C VAL A 34 -14.19 1.72 0.45
N ARG A 35 -13.55 2.06 -0.66
CA ARG A 35 -14.23 2.49 -1.88
C ARG A 35 -13.66 1.78 -3.10
N MET A 36 -14.49 1.67 -4.14
CA MET A 36 -14.01 1.36 -5.48
C MET A 36 -13.63 2.67 -6.15
N ALA A 37 -12.36 2.83 -6.54
CA ALA A 37 -11.93 3.98 -7.34
C ALA A 37 -12.37 3.81 -8.80
N THR A 38 -12.35 2.56 -9.26
CA THR A 38 -12.91 2.09 -10.54
C THR A 38 -13.51 0.71 -10.31
N PRO A 39 -14.22 0.10 -11.29
CA PRO A 39 -14.68 -1.28 -11.17
C PRO A 39 -13.55 -2.30 -10.92
N GLU A 40 -12.30 -1.95 -11.20
CA GLU A 40 -11.14 -2.83 -11.08
C GLU A 40 -10.21 -2.48 -9.91
N ILE A 41 -10.41 -1.34 -9.24
CA ILE A 41 -9.46 -0.81 -8.25
C ILE A 41 -10.16 -0.54 -6.93
N VAL A 42 -9.67 -1.20 -5.88
CA VAL A 42 -10.13 -1.03 -4.51
C VAL A 42 -9.14 -0.16 -3.73
N GLN A 43 -9.67 0.68 -2.87
CA GLN A 43 -8.91 1.54 -1.98
C GLN A 43 -9.38 1.31 -0.54
N VAL A 44 -8.44 1.13 0.37
CA VAL A 44 -8.71 0.77 1.77
C VAL A 44 -7.99 1.72 2.70
N ILE A 45 -8.71 2.22 3.69
CA ILE A 45 -8.16 2.92 4.85
C ILE A 45 -8.61 2.18 6.11
N ASN A 46 -7.69 1.96 7.03
CA ASN A 46 -7.92 1.30 8.31
C ASN A 46 -7.19 2.04 9.42
N TYR A 47 -7.69 1.91 10.65
CA TYR A 47 -6.91 2.25 11.84
C TYR A 47 -6.80 1.06 12.79
N ARG A 48 -5.68 0.98 13.51
CA ARG A 48 -5.47 -0.05 14.52
C ARG A 48 -5.20 0.57 15.86
N LEU A 49 -5.99 0.19 16.86
CA LEU A 49 -5.78 0.58 18.24
C LEU A 49 -4.80 -0.40 18.91
N GLU A 50 -3.65 0.11 19.31
CA GLU A 50 -2.61 -0.62 20.04
C GLU A 50 -2.57 -0.23 21.51
N GLN A 51 -2.19 -1.19 22.35
CA GLN A 51 -1.73 -0.89 23.70
C GLN A 51 -0.27 -0.42 23.60
N ALA A 52 0.08 0.66 24.29
CA ALA A 52 1.46 1.14 24.29
C ALA A 52 2.42 0.03 24.77
N LEU A 53 3.60 -0.07 24.14
CA LEU A 53 4.61 -1.09 24.44
C LEU A 53 5.14 -1.04 25.89
N SER A 54 4.90 0.06 26.60
CA SER A 54 5.17 0.15 28.04
C SER A 54 3.87 -0.03 28.84
N PRO A 55 3.69 -1.14 29.55
CA PRO A 55 2.57 -1.33 30.47
C PRO A 55 2.50 -0.29 31.60
N GLN A 56 3.61 0.45 31.83
CA GLN A 56 3.67 1.50 32.86
C GLN A 56 3.06 2.81 32.38
N LEU A 57 3.05 3.05 31.07
CA LEU A 57 2.33 4.15 30.45
C LEU A 57 0.95 3.60 30.12
N GLU A 58 -0.07 3.95 30.90
CA GLU A 58 -1.47 3.56 30.62
C GLU A 58 -2.04 4.23 29.35
N GLU A 59 -1.18 4.55 28.39
CA GLU A 59 -1.44 5.23 27.13
C GLU A 59 -1.92 4.21 26.10
N LYS A 60 -2.92 4.63 25.32
CA LYS A 60 -3.30 3.93 24.10
C LYS A 60 -2.63 4.61 22.94
N ARG A 61 -2.50 3.92 21.82
CA ARG A 61 -2.10 4.56 20.57
C ARG A 61 -2.87 3.98 19.42
N PHE A 62 -2.97 4.72 18.33
CA PHE A 62 -3.45 4.14 17.08
C PHE A 62 -2.54 4.51 15.92
N GLU A 63 -2.61 3.70 14.88
CA GLU A 63 -1.89 3.87 13.62
C GLU A 63 -2.89 3.84 12.46
N VAL A 64 -2.56 4.51 11.35
CA VAL A 64 -3.38 4.58 10.14
C VAL A 64 -2.71 3.81 9.01
N TYR A 65 -3.44 2.85 8.46
CA TYR A 65 -3.00 1.98 7.37
C TYR A 65 -3.83 2.22 6.11
N CYS A 66 -3.17 2.17 4.97
CA CYS A 66 -3.70 2.51 3.67
C CYS A 66 -3.31 1.43 2.66
N ALA A 67 -4.17 1.19 1.66
CA ALA A 67 -3.87 0.31 0.54
C ALA A 67 -4.62 0.74 -0.72
N VAL A 68 -3.98 0.50 -1.86
CA VAL A 68 -4.61 0.50 -3.18
C VAL A 68 -4.28 -0.84 -3.81
N GLY A 69 -5.27 -1.51 -4.38
CA GLY A 69 -5.07 -2.81 -5.03
C GLY A 69 -6.06 -3.05 -6.16
N SER A 70 -5.74 -3.97 -7.06
CA SER A 70 -6.67 -4.35 -8.12
C SER A 70 -7.59 -5.51 -7.71
N ILE A 71 -8.65 -5.77 -8.48
CA ILE A 71 -9.45 -7.00 -8.31
C ILE A 71 -8.72 -8.26 -8.79
N TYR A 72 -7.54 -8.13 -9.40
CA TYR A 72 -6.73 -9.25 -9.92
C TYR A 72 -5.72 -9.82 -8.92
N ARG A 73 -5.71 -9.28 -7.69
CA ARG A 73 -4.94 -9.80 -6.57
C ARG A 73 -5.37 -11.24 -6.22
N PRO A 74 -4.49 -12.06 -5.62
CA PRO A 74 -4.84 -13.42 -5.19
C PRO A 74 -6.04 -13.48 -4.23
N GLU A 75 -6.16 -12.50 -3.33
CA GLU A 75 -7.23 -12.41 -2.35
C GLU A 75 -7.44 -10.97 -1.86
N ILE A 76 -8.70 -10.51 -1.86
CA ILE A 76 -9.15 -9.35 -1.09
C ILE A 76 -10.02 -9.85 0.07
N ASN A 77 -9.44 -9.85 1.28
CA ASN A 77 -10.11 -10.33 2.48
C ASN A 77 -10.02 -9.30 3.60
N LEU A 78 -11.10 -8.56 3.80
CA LEU A 78 -11.23 -7.52 4.83
C LEU A 78 -11.89 -8.05 6.12
N ASN A 79 -12.08 -9.35 6.23
CA ASN A 79 -12.53 -10.00 7.45
C ASN A 79 -11.37 -10.36 8.40
N ARG A 80 -10.13 -10.00 8.04
CA ARG A 80 -8.92 -10.23 8.83
C ARG A 80 -8.29 -8.90 9.30
N SER A 81 -7.39 -9.00 10.27
CA SER A 81 -6.67 -7.83 10.79
C SER A 81 -5.75 -7.25 9.72
N VAL A 82 -5.31 -6.00 9.94
CA VAL A 82 -4.27 -5.38 9.11
C VAL A 82 -3.00 -6.24 9.08
N TYR A 83 -2.56 -6.77 10.22
CA TYR A 83 -1.39 -7.65 10.27
C TYR A 83 -1.51 -8.93 9.44
N ALA A 84 -2.70 -9.53 9.40
CA ALA A 84 -2.96 -10.66 8.52
C ALA A 84 -3.11 -10.24 7.04
N SER A 85 -3.18 -8.93 6.75
CA SER A 85 -3.32 -8.33 5.42
C SER A 85 -2.11 -7.49 5.00
N MET A 86 -0.97 -7.59 5.70
CA MET A 86 0.23 -6.79 5.40
C MET A 86 0.88 -7.14 4.05
N ASP A 87 0.40 -8.19 3.39
CA ASP A 87 0.71 -8.49 1.99
C ASP A 87 0.22 -7.39 1.02
N TRP A 88 -0.66 -6.49 1.48
CA TRP A 88 -1.15 -5.37 0.66
C TRP A 88 -1.65 -4.14 1.42
N ILE A 89 -2.11 -4.31 2.66
CA ILE A 89 -2.44 -3.22 3.59
C ILE A 89 -1.23 -2.98 4.49
N ASN A 90 -0.27 -2.21 3.98
CA ASN A 90 1.00 -1.97 4.67
C ASN A 90 1.48 -0.51 4.60
N THR A 91 0.98 0.31 3.68
CA THR A 91 1.38 1.72 3.60
C THR A 91 0.77 2.50 4.76
N THR A 92 1.59 3.08 5.64
CA THR A 92 1.08 3.97 6.68
C THR A 92 0.97 5.41 6.19
N GLN A 93 0.13 6.21 6.83
CA GLN A 93 0.04 7.65 6.55
C GLN A 93 1.40 8.36 6.65
N LEU A 94 2.24 7.95 7.61
CA LEU A 94 3.60 8.45 7.76
C LEU A 94 4.50 8.08 6.58
N ASP A 95 4.45 6.81 6.15
CA ASP A 95 5.25 6.33 5.02
C ASP A 95 4.86 7.05 3.74
N MET A 96 3.56 7.31 3.53
CA MET A 96 3.07 8.12 2.41
C MET A 96 3.64 9.54 2.47
N TYR A 97 3.61 10.19 3.63
CA TYR A 97 4.17 11.54 3.80
C TYR A 97 5.66 11.59 3.47
N PHE A 98 6.47 10.71 4.06
CA PHE A 98 7.92 10.70 3.81
C PHE A 98 8.26 10.33 2.37
N THR A 99 7.52 9.40 1.79
CA THR A 99 7.67 9.02 0.39
C THR A 99 7.35 10.19 -0.53
N ALA A 100 6.23 10.89 -0.29
CA ALA A 100 5.87 12.09 -1.05
C ALA A 100 6.97 13.16 -0.97
N LYS A 101 7.40 13.50 0.26
CA LYS A 101 8.45 14.49 0.51
C LYS A 101 9.77 14.13 -0.19
N ARG A 102 10.22 12.87 -0.07
CA ARG A 102 11.45 12.37 -0.72
C ARG A 102 11.40 12.49 -2.23
N ASN A 103 10.23 12.30 -2.82
CA ASN A 103 10.01 12.39 -4.27
C ASN A 103 9.64 13.81 -4.75
N GLY A 104 9.78 14.84 -3.90
CA GLY A 104 9.49 16.22 -4.26
C GLY A 104 8.01 16.53 -4.49
N ILE A 105 7.11 15.66 -4.04
CA ILE A 105 5.67 15.93 -4.02
C ILE A 105 5.43 16.94 -2.87
N PRO A 106 4.72 18.06 -3.12
CA PRO A 106 4.43 19.04 -2.08
C PRO A 106 3.75 18.41 -0.86
N VAL A 107 4.24 18.74 0.33
CA VAL A 107 3.69 18.30 1.63
C VAL A 107 3.53 19.50 2.56
N TYR A 108 2.66 19.41 3.56
CA TYR A 108 2.44 20.48 4.53
C TYR A 108 3.47 20.34 5.66
N GLU A 109 4.45 21.25 5.71
CA GLU A 109 5.62 21.13 6.61
C GLU A 109 5.26 21.08 8.10
N ASN A 110 4.17 21.72 8.51
CA ASN A 110 3.72 21.78 9.91
C ASN A 110 2.79 20.62 10.30
N GLU A 111 2.53 19.69 9.40
CA GLU A 111 1.52 18.64 9.56
C GLU A 111 2.11 17.26 9.27
N GLN A 112 3.34 17.01 9.74
CA GLN A 112 3.96 15.69 9.64
C GLN A 112 3.16 14.69 10.48
N PRO A 113 2.47 13.70 9.87
CA PRO A 113 1.74 12.69 10.62
C PRO A 113 2.67 11.92 11.57
N GLY A 114 2.13 11.37 12.66
CA GLY A 114 2.88 10.53 13.58
C GLY A 114 3.03 9.10 13.07
N VAL A 115 4.04 8.37 13.55
CA VAL A 115 4.04 6.89 13.47
C VAL A 115 2.86 6.37 14.29
N ASP A 116 2.78 6.87 15.53
CA ASP A 116 1.80 6.53 16.53
C ASP A 116 1.06 7.80 16.98
N TYR A 117 -0.26 7.74 17.05
CA TYR A 117 -1.08 8.78 17.66
C TYR A 117 -1.33 8.43 19.13
N ILE A 118 -0.62 9.10 20.05
CA ILE A 118 -0.59 8.76 21.48
C ILE A 118 -1.80 9.35 22.21
N ILE A 119 -2.59 8.47 22.84
CA ILE A 119 -3.78 8.80 23.61
C ILE A 119 -3.48 8.61 25.10
N LYS A 120 -3.35 9.72 25.83
CA LYS A 120 -3.12 9.71 27.27
C LYS A 120 -4.39 9.31 28.04
N LYS A 121 -4.23 8.50 29.09
CA LYS A 121 -5.37 8.05 29.91
C LYS A 121 -6.03 9.24 30.62
N GLY A 122 -7.34 9.37 30.44
CA GLY A 122 -8.12 10.40 31.11
C GLY A 122 -8.02 11.79 30.47
N ASP A 123 -7.27 11.92 29.36
CA ASP A 123 -7.11 13.17 28.63
C ASP A 123 -7.91 13.12 27.32
N GLU A 124 -9.18 13.51 27.41
CA GLU A 124 -10.06 13.54 26.24
C GLU A 124 -9.67 14.63 25.22
N ALA A 125 -9.01 15.69 25.69
CA ALA A 125 -8.55 16.77 24.81
C ALA A 125 -7.41 16.26 23.92
N SER A 126 -6.44 15.56 24.51
CA SER A 126 -5.38 14.87 23.76
C SER A 126 -5.94 13.84 22.78
N LEU A 127 -6.97 13.07 23.14
CA LEU A 127 -7.62 12.16 22.18
C LEU A 127 -8.20 12.91 20.98
N ARG A 128 -8.98 13.98 21.23
CA ARG A 128 -9.61 14.78 20.16
C ARG A 128 -8.57 15.42 19.25
N GLU A 129 -7.51 15.97 19.82
CA GLU A 129 -6.40 16.57 19.06
C GLU A 129 -5.69 15.55 18.17
N GLN A 130 -5.35 14.38 18.70
CA GLN A 130 -4.67 13.31 17.95
C GLN A 130 -5.56 12.74 16.83
N ILE A 131 -6.86 12.57 17.09
CA ILE A 131 -7.82 12.19 16.06
C ILE A 131 -7.89 13.26 14.97
N ALA A 132 -8.05 14.54 15.34
CA ALA A 132 -8.13 15.63 14.38
C ALA A 132 -6.86 15.69 13.52
N PHE A 133 -5.68 15.58 14.13
CA PHE A 133 -4.41 15.55 13.42
C PHE A 133 -4.30 14.39 12.43
N ALA A 134 -4.74 13.18 12.83
CA ALA A 134 -4.79 12.04 11.93
C ALA A 134 -5.73 12.29 10.74
N MET A 135 -6.92 12.85 10.98
CA MET A 135 -7.90 13.15 9.93
C MET A 135 -7.38 14.19 8.95
N THR A 136 -6.77 15.27 9.43
CA THR A 136 -6.14 16.29 8.59
C THR A 136 -5.11 15.67 7.65
N GLY A 137 -4.22 14.82 8.15
CA GLY A 137 -3.25 14.19 7.27
C GLY A 137 -3.85 13.11 6.34
N ILE A 138 -4.98 12.48 6.68
CA ILE A 138 -5.71 11.64 5.72
C ILE A 138 -6.23 12.50 4.57
N GLU A 139 -6.91 13.61 4.88
CA GLU A 139 -7.47 14.54 3.89
C GLU A 139 -6.39 15.19 3.02
N HIS A 140 -5.23 15.52 3.60
CA HIS A 140 -4.15 16.22 2.90
C HIS A 140 -3.19 15.29 2.13
N TYR A 141 -3.02 14.03 2.56
CA TYR A 141 -2.01 13.14 1.98
C TYR A 141 -2.58 11.85 1.39
N VAL A 142 -3.48 11.18 2.10
CA VAL A 142 -3.99 9.86 1.69
C VAL A 142 -5.02 10.02 0.59
N ILE A 143 -6.06 10.85 0.82
CA ILE A 143 -7.14 11.07 -0.15
C ILE A 143 -6.60 11.61 -1.49
N PRO A 144 -5.72 12.64 -1.54
CA PRO A 144 -5.23 13.15 -2.82
C PRO A 144 -4.31 12.17 -3.55
N ALA A 145 -3.58 11.31 -2.83
CA ALA A 145 -2.81 10.23 -3.45
C ALA A 145 -3.73 9.16 -4.05
N PHE A 146 -4.81 8.83 -3.35
CA PHE A 146 -5.81 7.86 -3.79
C PHE A 146 -6.63 8.38 -4.98
N ASP A 147 -7.03 9.66 -4.99
CA ASP A 147 -7.81 10.27 -6.07
C ASP A 147 -7.06 10.31 -7.41
N LYS A 148 -5.73 10.20 -7.40
CA LYS A 148 -4.92 10.08 -8.62
C LYS A 148 -4.99 8.70 -9.26
N VAL A 149 -5.48 7.69 -8.54
CA VAL A 149 -5.59 6.32 -9.05
C VAL A 149 -6.95 6.13 -9.70
N VAL A 150 -6.99 6.29 -11.02
CA VAL A 150 -8.22 6.33 -11.84
C VAL A 150 -8.27 5.24 -12.90
N ASP A 151 -7.20 4.46 -13.05
CA ASP A 151 -7.08 3.34 -13.96
C ASP A 151 -5.95 2.39 -13.52
N LEU A 152 -5.80 1.25 -14.18
CA LEU A 152 -4.77 0.27 -13.82
C LEU A 152 -3.35 0.83 -13.98
N LYS A 153 -3.12 1.77 -14.90
CA LYS A 153 -1.81 2.38 -15.12
C LYS A 153 -1.41 3.24 -13.92
N THR A 154 -2.31 4.12 -13.49
CA THR A 154 -2.13 4.97 -12.30
C THR A 154 -2.13 4.15 -11.01
N CYS A 155 -2.75 2.96 -11.00
CA CYS A 155 -2.60 1.99 -9.92
C CYS A 155 -1.17 1.45 -9.86
N VAL A 156 -0.55 1.11 -10.99
CA VAL A 156 0.88 0.74 -11.05
C VAL A 156 1.75 1.91 -10.61
N ASP A 157 1.46 3.15 -11.06
CA ASP A 157 2.18 4.35 -10.60
C ASP A 157 2.13 4.51 -9.07
N TYR A 158 0.96 4.28 -8.47
CA TYR A 158 0.80 4.31 -7.02
C TYR A 158 1.61 3.21 -6.32
N LEU A 159 1.53 1.97 -6.82
CA LEU A 159 2.23 0.82 -6.23
C LEU A 159 3.75 0.96 -6.32
N GLU A 160 4.29 1.45 -7.42
CA GLU A 160 5.72 1.72 -7.56
C GLU A 160 6.19 2.87 -6.65
N LEU A 161 5.31 3.84 -6.39
CA LEU A 161 5.63 4.98 -5.53
C LEU A 161 5.54 4.63 -4.04
N TYR A 162 4.44 3.99 -3.61
CA TYR A 162 4.06 3.81 -2.20
C TYR A 162 4.02 2.34 -1.73
N GLY A 163 3.90 1.38 -2.65
CA GLY A 163 3.88 -0.04 -2.32
C GLY A 163 5.29 -0.56 -2.06
N PHE A 164 5.56 -0.98 -0.82
CA PHE A 164 6.74 -1.80 -0.52
C PHE A 164 6.43 -3.23 -0.93
N ASP A 165 6.71 -3.53 -2.18
CA ASP A 165 7.45 -4.70 -2.64
C ASP A 165 7.64 -4.52 -4.15
N GLU A 166 8.81 -4.89 -4.66
CA GLU A 166 9.05 -4.98 -6.10
C GLU A 166 7.82 -5.70 -6.69
N LEU A 167 7.14 -5.10 -7.69
CA LEU A 167 6.10 -5.78 -8.48
C LEU A 167 6.78 -6.93 -9.23
N GLU A 168 7.22 -7.93 -8.49
CA GLU A 168 8.02 -9.04 -8.97
C GLU A 168 7.11 -9.90 -9.82
N VAL A 169 7.61 -10.30 -10.98
CA VAL A 169 6.86 -11.12 -11.91
C VAL A 169 7.17 -12.58 -11.59
N ARG A 170 6.77 -13.06 -10.42
CA ARG A 170 6.93 -14.49 -10.06
C ARG A 170 5.68 -15.31 -10.41
N LEU A 171 5.68 -15.92 -11.60
CA LEU A 171 4.60 -16.81 -12.02
C LEU A 171 4.51 -18.10 -11.17
N GLU A 172 5.60 -18.49 -10.51
CA GLU A 172 5.74 -19.78 -9.83
C GLU A 172 5.15 -19.82 -8.41
N THR A 173 4.90 -18.66 -7.80
CA THR A 173 4.25 -18.56 -6.49
C THR A 173 2.99 -17.72 -6.66
N GLU A 174 1.88 -18.17 -6.08
CA GLU A 174 0.59 -17.43 -6.04
C GLU A 174 0.70 -16.04 -5.37
N CYS A 175 1.93 -15.62 -4.97
CA CYS A 175 2.30 -14.42 -4.25
C CYS A 175 2.29 -13.13 -5.08
N ASN A 176 2.01 -13.16 -6.38
CA ASN A 176 2.03 -11.91 -7.16
C ASN A 176 0.85 -11.01 -6.80
N VAL A 177 1.16 -10.11 -5.86
CA VAL A 177 0.41 -9.03 -5.24
C VAL A 177 -0.43 -8.31 -6.29
N ASP A 178 0.14 -7.79 -7.38
CA ASP A 178 -0.65 -7.15 -8.47
C ASP A 178 0.02 -7.24 -9.87
N ALA A 179 0.91 -8.21 -10.12
CA ALA A 179 1.71 -8.24 -11.38
C ALA A 179 0.86 -8.29 -12.67
N PHE A 180 -0.39 -8.76 -12.60
CA PHE A 180 -1.31 -8.81 -13.74
C PHE A 180 -1.80 -7.46 -14.25
N ILE A 181 -1.53 -6.37 -13.53
CA ILE A 181 -1.84 -5.00 -13.96
C ILE A 181 -0.62 -4.28 -14.55
N LEU A 182 0.59 -4.84 -14.43
CA LEU A 182 1.81 -4.26 -15.02
C LEU A 182 1.66 -3.93 -16.51
N PRO A 183 1.04 -4.79 -17.36
CA PRO A 183 0.84 -4.47 -18.77
C PRO A 183 0.02 -3.20 -19.04
N ALA A 184 -0.74 -2.69 -18.07
CA ALA A 184 -1.45 -1.41 -18.23
C ALA A 184 -0.48 -0.21 -18.28
N LYS A 185 0.69 -0.32 -17.65
CA LYS A 185 1.75 0.71 -17.69
C LYS A 185 2.88 0.36 -18.65
N TYR A 186 3.27 -0.91 -18.71
CA TYR A 186 4.35 -1.42 -19.54
C TYR A 186 3.77 -2.39 -20.58
N PRO A 187 3.23 -1.91 -21.71
CA PRO A 187 2.49 -2.77 -22.64
C PRO A 187 3.34 -3.84 -23.34
N ASP A 188 4.66 -3.78 -23.21
CA ASP A 188 5.62 -4.65 -23.88
C ASP A 188 6.88 -4.86 -23.02
N VAL A 189 7.72 -5.80 -23.46
CA VAL A 189 8.98 -6.16 -22.79
C VAL A 189 9.97 -5.00 -22.78
N GLU A 190 10.00 -4.18 -23.84
CA GLU A 190 10.95 -3.07 -23.97
C GLU A 190 10.69 -1.98 -22.92
N SER A 191 9.42 -1.59 -22.74
CA SER A 191 9.00 -0.61 -21.74
C SER A 191 9.23 -1.09 -20.31
N TYR A 192 8.98 -2.38 -20.02
CA TYR A 192 9.29 -2.95 -18.71
C TYR A 192 10.80 -3.06 -18.48
N SER A 193 11.56 -3.47 -19.49
CA SER A 193 13.03 -3.52 -19.43
C SER A 193 13.64 -2.15 -19.19
N ALA A 194 13.10 -1.09 -19.80
CA ALA A 194 13.52 0.28 -19.56
C ALA A 194 13.27 0.71 -18.09
N LYS A 195 12.12 0.33 -17.51
CA LYS A 195 11.84 0.54 -16.08
C LYS A 195 12.85 -0.18 -15.20
N VAL A 196 13.05 -1.48 -15.43
CA VAL A 196 13.98 -2.32 -14.67
C VAL A 196 15.42 -1.76 -14.75
N GLN A 197 15.83 -1.29 -15.92
CA GLN A 197 17.14 -0.65 -16.11
C GLN A 197 17.27 0.65 -15.32
N ASN A 198 16.22 1.48 -15.26
CA ASN A 198 16.21 2.70 -14.46
C ASN A 198 16.29 2.39 -12.95
N ASP A 199 15.57 1.37 -12.48
CA ASP A 199 15.65 0.91 -11.09
C ASP A 199 17.05 0.41 -10.74
N PHE A 200 17.70 -0.33 -11.66
CA PHE A 200 19.08 -0.76 -11.48
C PHE A 200 20.06 0.41 -11.40
N GLN A 201 19.88 1.45 -12.23
CA GLN A 201 20.70 2.66 -12.16
C GLN A 201 20.50 3.41 -10.83
N GLU A 202 19.28 3.46 -10.32
CA GLU A 202 18.97 4.05 -9.02
C GLU A 202 19.58 3.23 -7.87
N ALA A 203 19.45 1.91 -7.91
CA ALA A 203 20.11 1.02 -6.96
C ALA A 203 21.63 1.18 -6.98
N ASN A 204 22.23 1.30 -8.17
CA ASN A 204 23.66 1.58 -8.35
C ASN A 204 24.06 2.91 -7.69
N ARG A 205 23.34 4.00 -7.98
CA ARG A 205 23.60 5.30 -7.35
C ARG A 205 23.57 5.22 -5.82
N ARG A 206 22.56 4.55 -5.25
CA ARG A 206 22.43 4.37 -3.79
C ARG A 206 23.57 3.53 -3.20
N VAL A 207 23.95 2.44 -3.86
CA VAL A 207 25.07 1.59 -3.41
C VAL A 207 26.38 2.38 -3.46
N MET A 208 26.66 3.08 -4.55
CA MET A 208 27.88 3.88 -4.69
C MET A 208 27.94 5.02 -3.67
N GLN A 209 26.80 5.64 -3.34
CA GLN A 209 26.72 6.62 -2.25
C GLN A 209 27.08 5.97 -0.90
N LEU A 210 26.49 4.82 -0.55
CA LEU A 210 26.80 4.13 0.71
C LEU A 210 28.27 3.72 0.82
N VAL A 211 28.88 3.29 -0.29
CA VAL A 211 30.31 3.00 -0.37
C VAL A 211 31.14 4.26 -0.12
N SER A 212 30.80 5.38 -0.77
CA SER A 212 31.50 6.66 -0.58
C SER A 212 31.39 7.20 0.86
N GLU A 213 30.25 6.98 1.52
CA GLU A 213 29.99 7.34 2.91
C GLU A 213 30.61 6.36 3.92
N LYS A 214 31.32 5.32 3.44
CA LYS A 214 31.91 4.25 4.26
C LYS A 214 30.89 3.49 5.13
N LYS A 215 29.62 3.53 4.73
CA LYS A 215 28.52 2.74 5.33
C LYS A 215 28.44 1.32 4.75
N MET A 216 29.22 1.05 3.69
CA MET A 216 29.31 -0.22 2.99
C MET A 216 30.71 -0.36 2.38
N THR A 217 31.25 -1.57 2.33
CA THR A 217 32.52 -1.84 1.63
C THR A 217 32.31 -1.97 0.11
N GLU A 218 33.36 -1.74 -0.68
CA GLU A 218 33.29 -1.95 -2.15
C GLU A 218 32.88 -3.38 -2.52
N LYS A 219 33.35 -4.37 -1.75
CA LYS A 219 33.01 -5.79 -1.97
C LYS A 219 31.52 -6.03 -1.76
N GLU A 220 30.97 -5.57 -0.63
CA GLU A 220 29.54 -5.69 -0.32
C GLU A 220 28.69 -4.96 -1.36
N GLY A 221 29.15 -3.78 -1.82
CA GLY A 221 28.48 -3.03 -2.88
C GLY A 221 28.41 -3.80 -4.19
N LYS A 222 29.52 -4.38 -4.65
CA LYS A 222 29.56 -5.21 -5.87
C LYS A 222 28.67 -6.44 -5.75
N GLU A 223 28.72 -7.16 -4.63
CA GLU A 223 27.86 -8.33 -4.40
C GLU A 223 26.38 -7.96 -4.39
N ARG A 224 26.02 -6.80 -3.81
CA ARG A 224 24.63 -6.31 -3.83
C ARG A 224 24.17 -5.98 -5.25
N LEU A 225 25.00 -5.33 -6.05
CA LEU A 225 24.65 -5.00 -7.43
C LEU A 225 24.52 -6.24 -8.32
N LEU A 226 25.40 -7.24 -8.17
CA LEU A 226 25.29 -8.52 -8.87
C LEU A 226 23.98 -9.25 -8.54
N ARG A 227 23.55 -9.22 -7.27
CA ARG A 227 22.25 -9.78 -6.87
C ARG A 227 21.09 -9.01 -7.48
N CYS A 228 21.15 -7.68 -7.52
CA CYS A 228 20.12 -6.87 -8.16
C CYS A 228 20.02 -7.17 -9.66
N GLU A 229 21.15 -7.20 -10.36
CA GLU A 229 21.21 -7.51 -11.80
C GLU A 229 20.64 -8.90 -12.11
N GLY A 230 20.97 -9.91 -11.30
CA GLY A 230 20.40 -11.25 -11.43
C GLY A 230 18.86 -11.25 -11.34
N ARG A 231 18.31 -10.61 -10.29
CA ARG A 231 16.85 -10.51 -10.11
C ARG A 231 16.16 -9.77 -11.24
N TYR A 232 16.74 -8.66 -11.69
CA TYR A 232 16.20 -7.87 -12.79
C TYR A 232 16.17 -8.62 -14.11
N ASN A 233 17.22 -9.40 -14.41
CA ASN A 233 17.22 -10.27 -15.59
C ASN A 233 16.15 -11.37 -15.50
N ASP A 234 15.91 -11.90 -14.30
CA ASP A 234 14.86 -12.89 -14.09
C ASP A 234 13.46 -12.26 -14.21
N ASP A 235 13.24 -11.06 -13.68
CA ASP A 235 11.99 -10.32 -13.82
C ASP A 235 11.66 -10.04 -15.29
N ILE A 236 12.63 -9.59 -16.09
CA ILE A 236 12.44 -9.35 -17.54
C ILE A 236 12.05 -10.66 -18.23
N LYS A 237 12.77 -11.76 -17.99
CA LYS A 237 12.45 -13.07 -18.60
C LYS A 237 11.07 -13.57 -18.22
N GLN A 238 10.64 -13.37 -16.97
CA GLN A 238 9.30 -13.77 -16.54
C GLN A 238 8.24 -12.87 -17.18
N TYR A 239 8.53 -11.58 -17.33
CA TYR A 239 7.65 -10.64 -18.01
C TYR A 239 7.50 -10.93 -19.50
N GLU A 240 8.57 -11.36 -20.18
CA GLU A 240 8.51 -11.82 -21.58
C GLU A 240 7.45 -12.91 -21.79
N LYS A 241 7.31 -13.83 -20.83
CA LYS A 241 6.31 -14.91 -20.91
C LYS A 241 4.87 -14.41 -20.94
N PHE A 242 4.59 -13.20 -20.45
CA PHE A 242 3.25 -12.60 -20.55
C PHE A 242 2.84 -12.40 -22.01
N PHE A 243 3.80 -12.28 -22.93
CA PHE A 243 3.56 -11.93 -24.32
C PHE A 243 4.04 -12.99 -25.32
N SER A 244 4.99 -13.84 -24.95
CA SER A 244 5.59 -14.81 -25.87
C SER A 244 5.07 -16.25 -25.70
N ASP A 245 4.61 -16.62 -24.50
CA ASP A 245 4.20 -18.00 -24.20
C ASP A 245 2.67 -18.14 -24.14
N GLU A 246 2.10 -18.89 -25.07
CA GLU A 246 0.65 -19.07 -25.18
C GLU A 246 0.04 -19.79 -23.97
N ILE A 247 0.78 -20.72 -23.35
CA ILE A 247 0.30 -21.40 -22.13
C ILE A 247 0.16 -20.38 -21.00
N THR A 248 1.19 -19.55 -20.78
CA THR A 248 1.22 -18.49 -19.78
C THR A 248 0.15 -17.44 -20.04
N LYS A 249 -0.06 -17.01 -21.30
CA LYS A 249 -1.15 -16.07 -21.65
C LYS A 249 -2.52 -16.60 -21.26
N ASN A 250 -2.81 -17.84 -21.64
CA ASN A 250 -4.09 -18.48 -21.34
C ASN A 250 -4.29 -18.62 -19.83
N GLU A 251 -3.23 -18.97 -19.11
CA GLU A 251 -3.26 -19.07 -17.65
C GLU A 251 -3.46 -17.71 -16.97
N ILE A 252 -2.77 -16.66 -17.42
CA ILE A 252 -2.97 -15.29 -16.90
C ILE A 252 -4.40 -14.83 -17.15
N ALA A 253 -4.95 -15.05 -18.35
CA ALA A 253 -6.32 -14.68 -18.68
C ALA A 253 -7.34 -15.41 -17.78
N ARG A 254 -7.15 -16.72 -17.59
CA ARG A 254 -7.97 -17.55 -16.69
C ARG A 254 -7.89 -17.04 -15.24
N LEU A 255 -6.69 -16.86 -14.71
CA LEU A 255 -6.48 -16.39 -13.34
C LEU A 255 -7.03 -14.98 -13.12
N LYS A 256 -6.88 -14.06 -14.10
CA LYS A 256 -7.47 -12.71 -14.00
C LYS A 256 -8.99 -12.78 -13.88
N ALA A 257 -9.65 -13.61 -14.70
CA ALA A 257 -11.10 -13.78 -14.65
C ALA A 257 -11.56 -14.38 -13.31
N GLU A 258 -10.91 -15.47 -12.86
CA GLU A 258 -11.24 -16.15 -11.60
C GLU A 258 -11.03 -15.24 -10.38
N ARG A 259 -9.92 -14.49 -10.34
CA ARG A 259 -9.63 -13.57 -9.24
C ARG A 259 -10.58 -12.38 -9.24
N ALA A 260 -10.87 -11.81 -10.41
CA ALA A 260 -11.83 -10.73 -10.54
C ALA A 260 -13.21 -11.16 -10.01
N GLU A 261 -13.72 -12.31 -10.45
CA GLU A 261 -15.00 -12.84 -9.96
C GLU A 261 -14.99 -13.06 -8.44
N LYS A 262 -13.98 -13.77 -7.93
CA LYS A 262 -13.81 -14.06 -6.49
C LYS A 262 -13.79 -12.78 -5.66
N ASN A 263 -12.95 -11.81 -6.04
CA ASN A 263 -12.74 -10.59 -5.27
C ASN A 263 -13.94 -9.64 -5.36
N LEU A 264 -14.57 -9.49 -6.54
CA LEU A 264 -15.80 -8.72 -6.69
C LEU A 264 -16.93 -9.29 -5.82
N ASN A 265 -17.07 -10.63 -5.77
CA ASN A 265 -18.06 -11.27 -4.90
C ASN A 265 -17.76 -11.05 -3.40
N ALA A 266 -16.49 -11.09 -3.01
CA ALA A 266 -16.07 -10.76 -1.65
C ALA A 266 -16.43 -9.30 -1.29
N ILE A 267 -16.13 -8.34 -2.17
CA ILE A 267 -16.43 -6.91 -2.02
C ILE A 267 -17.95 -6.67 -1.91
N ARG A 268 -18.76 -7.31 -2.78
CA ARG A 268 -20.23 -7.22 -2.72
C ARG A 268 -20.78 -7.73 -1.39
N THR A 269 -20.26 -8.85 -0.90
CA THR A 269 -20.68 -9.46 0.37
C THR A 269 -20.40 -8.52 1.56
N MET A 270 -19.41 -7.64 1.44
CA MET A 270 -19.07 -6.62 2.42
C MET A 270 -20.01 -5.39 2.40
N GLY A 271 -20.92 -5.32 1.43
CA GLY A 271 -21.87 -4.20 1.26
C GLY A 271 -21.29 -2.99 0.53
N ILE A 272 -20.21 -3.20 -0.24
CA ILE A 272 -19.62 -2.18 -1.10
C ILE A 272 -20.22 -2.31 -2.50
N GLU A 273 -20.60 -1.19 -3.10
CA GLU A 273 -21.06 -1.15 -4.50
C GLU A 273 -19.87 -1.29 -5.44
N VAL A 274 -20.04 -2.10 -6.48
CA VAL A 274 -19.05 -2.42 -7.53
C VAL A 274 -19.68 -2.28 -8.89
#